data_AF-A0A4R3YFA0-F1
#
_entry.id   AF-A0A4R3YFA0-F1
#
_cell.length_a   1.000
_cell.length_b   1.000
_cell.length_c   1.000
_cell.angle_alpha   90.00
_cell.angle_beta   90.00
_cell.angle_gamma   90.00
#
_symmetry.space_group_name_H-M   'P 1'
#
loop_
_entity.id
_entity.type
_entity.pdbx_description
1 polymer ?
#
loop_
_entity_poly.entity_id
_entity_poly.type
_entity_poly.pdbx_seq_one_letter_code
_entity_poly.pdbx_strand_id
1 'polypeptide(L)'
;MEDEPDSKRTLTVRNVPAAVDDAITLQAKVAGKSKSDFVQEFLSATFGDLIGNFIRTSALVALMDNELAKVTGYPLTAQWYDSAMTLAGNREHCRILGIRNEDDLQQILMANVPYLAQRARQLEGDIPLLPHGISLTYALFADAAGRDLKTLRLFYRGLYYFTEESCFWAEIGALREAKKLAPLELPNL
;
A
#
# COMPACT_ATOMS: atom_id res chain seq x y z
N MET A 1 14.42 21.29 -13.71
CA MET A 1 14.22 19.85 -13.87
C MET A 1 13.26 19.72 -15.02
N GLU A 2 13.73 19.19 -16.14
CA GLU A 2 12.88 18.96 -17.32
C GLU A 2 11.85 17.89 -16.95
N ASP A 3 10.57 18.20 -17.17
CA ASP A 3 9.49 17.23 -17.15
C ASP A 3 9.80 16.18 -18.23
N GLU A 4 10.28 15.00 -17.85
CA GLU A 4 10.30 13.86 -18.76
C GLU A 4 8.82 13.54 -19.05
N PRO A 5 8.35 13.68 -20.31
CA PRO A 5 6.98 13.34 -20.64
C PRO A 5 6.78 11.85 -20.35
N ASP A 6 5.66 11.51 -19.72
CA ASP A 6 5.16 10.15 -19.45
C ASP A 6 5.51 9.21 -20.62
N SER A 7 6.68 8.56 -20.55
CA SER A 7 7.32 7.94 -21.71
C SER A 7 6.70 6.57 -21.91
N LYS A 8 5.57 6.53 -22.61
CA LYS A 8 4.85 5.29 -22.90
C LYS A 8 5.72 4.40 -23.80
N ARG A 9 6.16 3.27 -23.27
CA ARG A 9 6.92 2.24 -24.01
C ARG A 9 5.95 1.25 -24.64
N THR A 10 6.15 0.91 -25.90
CA THR A 10 5.39 -0.15 -26.57
C THR A 10 6.11 -1.48 -26.42
N LEU A 11 5.39 -2.49 -25.91
CA LEU A 11 5.89 -3.87 -25.78
C LEU A 11 5.12 -4.78 -26.75
N THR A 12 5.84 -5.58 -27.54
CA THR A 12 5.26 -6.65 -28.37
C THR A 12 5.68 -8.00 -27.81
N VAL A 13 4.73 -8.79 -27.32
CA VAL A 13 4.96 -10.17 -26.88
C VAL A 13 4.65 -11.11 -28.04
N ARG A 14 5.64 -11.87 -28.52
CA ARG A 14 5.49 -12.79 -29.65
C ARG A 14 5.41 -14.24 -29.16
N ASN A 15 4.80 -15.11 -29.97
CA ASN A 15 4.71 -16.55 -29.73
C ASN A 15 3.97 -16.93 -28.43
N VAL A 16 2.95 -16.16 -28.03
CA VAL A 16 2.06 -16.54 -26.92
C VAL A 16 1.28 -17.80 -27.33
N PRO A 17 1.28 -18.88 -26.53
CA PRO A 17 0.49 -20.07 -26.82
C PRO A 17 -1.00 -19.73 -26.98
N ALA A 18 -1.67 -20.29 -28.00
CA ALA A 18 -3.07 -19.98 -28.30
C ALA A 18 -4.00 -20.12 -27.08
N ALA A 19 -3.83 -21.20 -26.30
CA ALA A 19 -4.61 -21.43 -25.08
C ALA A 19 -4.44 -20.32 -24.02
N VAL A 20 -3.24 -19.71 -23.92
CA VAL A 20 -2.99 -18.58 -23.01
C VAL A 20 -3.66 -17.32 -23.56
N ASP A 21 -3.56 -17.09 -24.87
CA ASP A 21 -4.19 -15.96 -25.55
C ASP A 21 -5.72 -15.95 -25.39
N ASP A 22 -6.35 -17.13 -25.50
CA ASP A 22 -7.78 -17.35 -25.25
C ASP A 22 -8.14 -17.06 -23.80
N ALA A 23 -7.32 -17.54 -22.85
CA ALA A 23 -7.53 -17.30 -21.42
C ALA A 23 -7.44 -15.81 -21.05
N ILE A 24 -6.50 -15.05 -21.64
CA ILE A 24 -6.40 -13.60 -21.45
C ILE A 24 -7.67 -12.92 -21.98
N THR A 25 -8.14 -13.33 -23.17
CA THR A 25 -9.34 -12.76 -23.78
C THR A 25 -10.58 -12.98 -22.89
N LEU A 26 -10.73 -14.18 -22.34
CA LEU A 26 -11.83 -14.51 -21.43
C LEU A 26 -11.75 -13.68 -20.15
N GLN A 27 -10.57 -13.59 -19.53
CA GLN A 27 -10.38 -12.81 -18.31
C GLN A 27 -10.63 -11.31 -18.51
N ALA A 28 -10.15 -10.75 -19.62
CA ALA A 28 -10.42 -9.35 -19.98
C ALA A 28 -11.91 -9.09 -20.13
N LYS A 29 -12.64 -9.99 -20.81
CA LYS A 29 -14.09 -9.91 -20.96
C LYS A 29 -14.82 -9.97 -19.62
N VAL A 30 -14.43 -10.89 -18.73
CA VAL A 30 -15.00 -11.00 -17.37
C VAL A 30 -14.75 -9.73 -16.56
N ALA A 31 -13.59 -9.10 -16.73
CA ALA A 31 -13.25 -7.82 -16.10
C ALA A 31 -13.92 -6.60 -16.77
N GLY A 32 -14.62 -6.78 -17.89
CA GLY A 32 -15.24 -5.70 -18.66
C GLY A 32 -14.23 -4.77 -19.35
N LYS A 33 -13.02 -5.27 -19.67
CA LYS A 33 -11.91 -4.48 -20.22
C LYS A 33 -11.50 -4.97 -21.60
N SER A 34 -10.83 -4.10 -22.36
CA SER A 34 -10.14 -4.55 -23.57
C SER A 34 -8.99 -5.48 -23.20
N LYS A 35 -8.60 -6.37 -24.12
CA LYS A 35 -7.47 -7.29 -23.91
C LYS A 35 -6.16 -6.54 -23.65
N SER A 36 -5.95 -5.43 -24.35
CA SER A 36 -4.76 -4.58 -24.20
C SER A 36 -4.74 -3.93 -22.82
N ASP A 37 -5.85 -3.33 -22.38
CA ASP A 37 -5.92 -2.66 -21.07
C ASP A 37 -5.74 -3.69 -19.94
N PHE A 38 -6.36 -4.86 -20.06
CA PHE A 38 -6.20 -5.94 -19.09
C PHE A 38 -4.74 -6.39 -18.96
N VAL A 39 -4.03 -6.59 -20.09
CA VAL A 39 -2.61 -6.98 -20.07
C VAL A 39 -1.73 -5.83 -19.56
N GLN A 40 -2.01 -4.59 -19.95
CA GLN A 40 -1.26 -3.42 -19.47
C GLN A 40 -1.41 -3.28 -17.95
N GLU A 41 -2.63 -3.33 -17.43
CA GLU A 41 -2.88 -3.31 -15.99
C GLU A 41 -2.21 -4.47 -15.28
N PHE A 42 -2.27 -5.68 -15.85
CA PHE A 42 -1.58 -6.84 -15.28
C PHE A 42 -0.06 -6.62 -15.22
N LEU A 43 0.55 -6.09 -16.29
CA LEU A 43 1.98 -5.80 -16.32
C LEU A 43 2.34 -4.69 -15.33
N SER A 44 1.54 -3.63 -15.23
CA SER A 44 1.74 -2.56 -14.25
C SER A 44 1.59 -3.06 -12.82
N ALA A 45 0.61 -3.92 -12.55
CA ALA A 45 0.41 -4.52 -11.23
C ALA A 45 1.53 -5.53 -10.89
N THR A 46 2.03 -6.28 -11.88
CA THR A 46 3.05 -7.32 -11.67
C THR A 46 4.46 -6.75 -11.59
N PHE A 47 4.77 -5.78 -12.44
CA PHE A 47 6.13 -5.27 -12.63
C PHE A 47 6.31 -3.84 -12.16
N GLY A 48 5.25 -3.03 -12.11
CA GLY A 48 5.29 -1.68 -11.61
C GLY A 48 5.49 -1.62 -10.09
N ASP A 49 5.94 -0.47 -9.64
CA ASP A 49 5.92 -0.08 -8.23
C ASP A 49 4.75 0.88 -8.00
N LEU A 50 3.53 0.34 -7.92
CA LEU A 50 2.32 1.15 -7.80
C LEU A 50 2.40 2.10 -6.59
N ILE A 51 2.79 1.56 -5.42
CA ILE A 51 2.88 2.34 -4.19
C ILE A 51 4.04 3.34 -4.27
N GLY A 52 5.24 2.92 -4.69
CA GLY A 52 6.39 3.84 -4.77
C GLY A 52 6.20 4.95 -5.80
N ASN A 53 5.57 4.66 -6.95
CA ASN A 53 5.21 5.68 -7.94
C ASN A 53 4.18 6.66 -7.38
N PHE A 54 3.13 6.15 -6.73
CA PHE A 54 2.09 7.00 -6.14
C PHE A 54 2.66 7.88 -5.03
N ILE A 55 3.52 7.35 -4.16
CA ILE A 55 4.23 8.14 -3.14
C ILE A 55 5.02 9.29 -3.80
N ARG A 56 5.76 9.00 -4.88
CA ARG A 56 6.60 9.99 -5.60
C ARG A 56 5.81 11.11 -6.29
N THR A 57 4.59 10.84 -6.73
CA THR A 57 3.85 11.74 -7.64
C THR A 57 2.60 12.35 -7.00
N SER A 58 2.08 11.76 -5.91
CA SER A 58 0.83 12.19 -5.29
C SER A 58 1.01 13.43 -4.41
N ALA A 59 0.41 14.53 -4.85
CA ALA A 59 0.32 15.76 -4.04
C ALA A 59 -0.43 15.53 -2.71
N LEU A 60 -1.37 14.59 -2.67
CA LEU A 60 -2.09 14.22 -1.45
C LEU A 60 -1.16 13.56 -0.44
N VAL A 61 -0.32 12.62 -0.86
CA VAL A 61 0.68 11.99 0.02
C VAL A 61 1.64 13.05 0.57
N ALA A 62 2.17 13.91 -0.31
CA ALA A 62 3.07 14.99 0.11
C ALA A 62 2.41 15.95 1.12
N LEU A 63 1.13 16.31 0.92
CA LEU A 63 0.39 17.12 1.87
C LEU A 63 0.26 16.42 3.23
N MET A 64 -0.14 15.15 3.23
CA MET A 64 -0.37 14.40 4.47
C MET A 64 0.91 14.09 5.24
N ASP A 65 2.03 13.86 4.55
CA ASP A 65 3.35 13.72 5.17
C ASP A 65 3.75 15.00 5.92
N ASN A 66 3.52 16.16 5.31
CA ASN A 66 3.79 17.46 5.95
C ASN A 66 2.89 17.70 7.16
N GLU A 67 1.61 17.33 7.09
CA GLU A 67 0.72 17.43 8.25
C GLU A 67 1.14 16.47 9.37
N LEU A 68 1.57 15.25 9.06
CA LEU A 68 2.12 14.32 10.05
C LEU A 68 3.40 14.87 10.70
N ALA A 69 4.30 15.49 9.94
CA ALA A 69 5.49 16.12 10.48
C ALA A 69 5.15 17.23 11.48
N LYS A 70 4.10 18.04 11.21
CA LYS A 70 3.62 19.06 12.15
C LYS A 70 3.01 18.46 13.41
N VAL A 71 2.18 17.43 13.27
CA VAL A 71 1.48 16.79 14.40
C VAL A 71 2.44 16.05 15.32
N THR A 72 3.45 15.39 14.75
CA THR A 72 4.42 14.59 15.52
C THR A 72 5.63 15.40 15.98
N GLY A 73 5.92 16.53 15.36
CA GLY A 73 7.12 17.32 15.60
C GLY A 73 8.39 16.75 14.97
N TYR A 74 8.31 15.60 14.28
CA TYR A 74 9.44 15.01 13.57
C TYR A 74 9.54 15.57 12.14
N PRO A 75 10.69 16.12 11.73
CA PRO A 75 10.84 16.65 10.38
C PRO A 75 10.92 15.52 9.35
N LEU A 76 10.50 15.83 8.11
CA LEU A 76 10.67 14.93 6.97
C LEU A 76 12.17 14.79 6.61
N THR A 77 12.55 13.62 6.14
CA THR A 77 13.90 13.36 5.62
C THR A 77 14.19 14.27 4.41
N ALA A 78 15.35 14.91 4.38
CA ALA A 78 15.75 15.76 3.24
C ALA A 78 16.07 14.96 1.96
N GLN A 79 16.42 13.68 2.10
CA GLN A 79 16.64 12.75 1.01
C GLN A 79 15.45 11.80 0.93
N TRP A 80 15.01 11.51 -0.29
CA TRP A 80 14.16 10.36 -0.60
C TRP A 80 14.94 9.09 -0.30
N TYR A 81 15.05 8.74 0.97
CA TYR A 81 15.22 7.35 1.33
C TYR A 81 13.90 6.70 0.98
N ASP A 82 13.93 5.66 0.16
CA ASP A 82 12.77 4.77 0.00
C ASP A 82 12.25 4.52 1.42
N SER A 83 11.02 4.96 1.70
CA SER A 83 10.29 4.48 2.87
C SER A 83 10.53 2.98 2.95
N ALA A 84 10.82 2.42 4.12
CA ALA A 84 11.38 1.08 4.34
C ALA A 84 10.72 -0.12 3.60
N MET A 85 9.68 0.11 2.80
CA MET A 85 9.13 -0.80 1.83
C MET A 85 10.04 -0.96 0.61
N THR A 86 10.58 -2.17 0.45
CA THR A 86 11.16 -2.60 -0.81
C THR A 86 10.07 -2.77 -1.88
N LEU A 87 10.45 -2.81 -3.16
CA LEU A 87 9.51 -3.17 -4.25
C LEU A 87 8.73 -4.47 -3.96
N ALA A 88 9.37 -5.45 -3.30
CA ALA A 88 8.72 -6.68 -2.87
C ALA A 88 7.66 -6.40 -1.78
N GLY A 89 7.98 -5.55 -0.81
CA GLY A 89 7.03 -5.09 0.21
C GLY A 89 5.83 -4.34 -0.41
N ASN A 90 6.06 -3.44 -1.36
CA ASN A 90 4.99 -2.71 -2.05
C ASN A 90 4.02 -3.65 -2.77
N ARG A 91 4.56 -4.65 -3.48
CA ARG A 91 3.75 -5.67 -4.15
C ARG A 91 2.97 -6.52 -3.16
N GLU A 92 3.58 -6.88 -2.04
CA GLU A 92 2.92 -7.70 -1.03
C GLU A 92 1.80 -6.91 -0.32
N HIS A 93 1.96 -5.60 -0.09
CA HIS A 93 0.88 -4.71 0.32
C HIS A 93 -0.28 -4.74 -0.69
N CYS A 94 0.02 -4.54 -1.98
CA CYS A 94 -1.01 -4.57 -3.01
C CYS A 94 -1.74 -5.91 -3.07
N ARG A 95 -1.00 -7.02 -2.98
CA ARG A 95 -1.56 -8.37 -3.02
C ARG A 95 -2.47 -8.66 -1.83
N ILE A 96 -2.04 -8.33 -0.61
CA ILE A 96 -2.78 -8.64 0.62
C ILE A 96 -4.02 -7.76 0.75
N LEU A 97 -3.90 -6.46 0.43
CA LEU A 97 -4.98 -5.49 0.58
C LEU A 97 -5.87 -5.39 -0.66
N GLY A 98 -5.50 -6.07 -1.75
CA GLY A 98 -6.27 -6.12 -2.99
C GLY A 98 -6.22 -4.83 -3.80
N ILE A 99 -5.12 -4.07 -3.70
CA ILE A 99 -4.88 -2.78 -4.37
C ILE A 99 -4.46 -3.04 -5.81
N ARG A 100 -5.12 -2.37 -6.76
CA ARG A 100 -4.95 -2.62 -8.21
C ARG A 100 -4.50 -1.38 -8.96
N ASN A 101 -4.78 -0.18 -8.45
CA ASN A 101 -4.49 1.07 -9.12
C ASN A 101 -4.31 2.22 -8.11
N GLU A 102 -4.03 3.43 -8.62
CA GLU A 102 -3.82 4.62 -7.79
C GLU A 102 -5.11 5.13 -7.13
N ASP A 103 -6.29 4.90 -7.73
CA ASP A 103 -7.57 5.26 -7.13
C ASP A 103 -7.80 4.48 -5.83
N ASP A 104 -7.46 3.19 -5.80
CA ASP A 104 -7.51 2.38 -4.59
C ASP A 104 -6.60 2.96 -3.50
N LEU A 105 -5.38 3.39 -3.86
CA LEU A 105 -4.44 4.03 -2.93
C LEU A 105 -4.96 5.37 -2.40
N GLN A 106 -5.56 6.18 -3.26
CA GLN A 106 -6.17 7.45 -2.87
C GLN A 106 -7.34 7.21 -1.91
N GLN A 107 -8.22 6.24 -2.21
CA GLN A 107 -9.35 5.89 -1.35
C GLN A 107 -8.87 5.37 0.01
N ILE A 108 -7.86 4.49 0.03
CA ILE A 108 -7.25 3.99 1.26
C ILE A 108 -6.69 5.15 2.09
N LEU A 109 -5.92 6.04 1.49
CA LEU A 109 -5.34 7.19 2.20
C LEU A 109 -6.43 8.07 2.80
N MET A 110 -7.40 8.50 1.98
CA MET A 110 -8.49 9.38 2.42
C MET A 110 -9.34 8.75 3.53
N ALA A 111 -9.69 7.46 3.40
CA ALA A 111 -10.48 6.75 4.41
C ALA A 111 -9.74 6.59 5.74
N ASN A 112 -8.40 6.65 5.73
CA ASN A 112 -7.58 6.39 6.89
C ASN A 112 -6.86 7.63 7.47
N VAL A 113 -7.05 8.82 6.88
CA VAL A 113 -6.53 10.10 7.42
C VAL A 113 -6.79 10.28 8.93
N PRO A 114 -8.00 10.00 9.46
CA PRO A 114 -8.28 10.20 10.89
C PRO A 114 -7.42 9.35 11.83
N TYR A 115 -6.80 8.27 11.33
CA TYR A 115 -6.04 7.32 12.14
C TYR A 115 -4.52 7.52 12.05
N LEU A 116 -4.03 8.42 11.19
CA LEU A 116 -2.59 8.59 10.96
C LEU A 116 -1.86 9.07 12.22
N ALA A 117 -2.44 10.01 12.97
CA ALA A 117 -1.85 10.50 14.22
C ALA A 117 -1.83 9.43 15.32
N GLN A 118 -2.81 8.51 15.34
CA GLN A 118 -2.76 7.35 16.23
C GLN A 118 -1.64 6.40 15.81
N ARG A 119 -1.49 6.13 14.50
CA ARG A 119 -0.43 5.25 14.01
C ARG A 119 0.96 5.83 14.29
N ALA A 120 1.14 7.14 14.14
CA ALA A 120 2.38 7.81 14.49
C ALA A 120 2.75 7.61 15.97
N ARG A 121 1.76 7.75 16.88
CA ARG A 121 1.95 7.52 18.32
C ARG A 121 2.30 6.07 18.68
N GLN A 122 1.81 5.10 17.93
CA GLN A 122 2.19 3.69 18.14
C GLN A 122 3.67 3.44 17.86
N LEU A 123 4.32 4.30 17.08
CA LEU A 123 5.72 4.19 16.65
C LEU A 123 6.60 5.28 17.28
N GLU A 124 6.09 6.02 18.26
CA GLU A 124 6.85 7.07 18.96
C GLU A 124 8.06 6.47 19.68
N GLY A 125 9.25 7.02 19.40
CA GLY A 125 10.51 6.59 20.00
C GLY A 125 11.47 5.88 19.04
N ASP A 126 10.98 5.35 17.92
CA ASP A 126 11.79 4.54 17.00
C ASP A 126 12.32 5.33 15.78
N ILE A 127 11.85 6.56 15.56
CA ILE A 127 12.10 7.30 14.31
C ILE A 127 12.56 8.74 14.60
N PRO A 128 13.82 9.11 14.25
CA PRO A 128 14.31 10.49 14.39
C PRO A 128 13.84 11.42 13.26
N LEU A 129 13.47 10.87 12.09
CA LEU A 129 13.04 11.60 10.89
C LEU A 129 11.97 10.82 10.13
N LEU A 130 10.92 11.48 9.67
CA LEU A 130 9.84 10.83 8.92
C LEU A 130 10.22 10.65 7.43
N PRO A 131 10.17 9.43 6.87
CA PRO A 131 10.42 9.23 5.44
C PRO A 131 9.26 9.77 4.59
N HIS A 132 9.53 10.09 3.33
CA HIS A 132 8.47 10.38 2.35
C HIS A 132 7.58 9.16 2.12
N GLY A 133 6.28 9.37 1.99
CA GLY A 133 5.28 8.32 1.88
C GLY A 133 4.79 7.74 3.19
N ILE A 134 5.27 8.25 4.34
CA ILE A 134 4.90 7.72 5.66
C ILE A 134 3.40 7.78 5.92
N SER A 135 2.71 8.81 5.43
CA SER A 135 1.25 8.93 5.54
C SER A 135 0.53 7.79 4.83
N LEU A 136 0.99 7.39 3.65
CA LEU A 136 0.43 6.25 2.93
C LEU A 136 0.76 4.93 3.63
N THR A 137 1.99 4.75 4.09
CA THR A 137 2.39 3.54 4.85
C THR A 137 1.52 3.38 6.10
N TYR A 138 1.27 4.47 6.83
CA TYR A 138 0.38 4.46 7.99
C TYR A 138 -1.08 4.19 7.59
N ALA A 139 -1.55 4.76 6.48
CA ALA A 139 -2.88 4.49 5.96
C ALA A 139 -3.07 3.03 5.55
N LEU A 140 -2.07 2.40 4.92
CA LEU A 140 -2.10 0.99 4.54
C LEU A 140 -2.21 0.08 5.77
N PHE A 141 -1.47 0.39 6.85
CA PHE A 141 -1.59 -0.34 8.12
C PHE A 141 -2.97 -0.15 8.76
N ALA A 142 -3.48 1.09 8.76
CA ALA A 142 -4.82 1.38 9.28
C ALA A 142 -5.93 0.72 8.44
N ASP A 143 -5.76 0.60 7.12
CA ASP A 143 -6.68 -0.14 6.25
C ASP A 143 -6.67 -1.64 6.60
N ALA A 144 -5.48 -2.21 6.77
CA ALA A 144 -5.31 -3.60 7.17
C ALA A 144 -6.06 -3.91 8.48
N ALA A 145 -6.04 -3.00 9.46
CA ALA A 145 -6.75 -3.16 10.73
C ALA A 145 -8.28 -3.37 10.54
N GLY A 146 -8.86 -2.87 9.45
CA GLY A 146 -10.27 -3.08 9.11
C GLY A 146 -10.59 -4.46 8.51
N ARG A 147 -9.58 -5.26 8.16
CA ARG A 147 -9.74 -6.55 7.46
C ARG A 147 -10.05 -7.69 8.44
N ASP A 148 -10.34 -8.86 7.87
CA ASP A 148 -10.56 -10.09 8.62
C ASP A 148 -9.25 -10.68 9.18
N LEU A 149 -9.38 -11.61 10.14
CA LEU A 149 -8.25 -12.24 10.82
C LEU A 149 -7.32 -12.99 9.85
N LYS A 150 -7.87 -13.58 8.79
CA LYS A 150 -7.06 -14.33 7.80
C LYS A 150 -6.14 -13.38 7.04
N THR A 151 -6.68 -12.25 6.61
CA THR A 151 -5.96 -11.19 5.91
C THR A 151 -4.90 -10.58 6.81
N LEU A 152 -5.25 -10.28 8.07
CA LEU A 152 -4.31 -9.74 9.06
C LEU A 152 -3.15 -10.70 9.36
N ARG A 153 -3.38 -12.01 9.42
CA ARG A 153 -2.29 -12.99 9.58
C ARG A 153 -1.35 -13.02 8.38
N LEU A 154 -1.88 -12.88 7.16
CA LEU A 154 -1.06 -12.74 5.95
C LEU A 154 -0.26 -11.44 6.00
N PHE A 155 -0.90 -10.35 6.43
CA PHE A 155 -0.28 -9.04 6.58
C PHE A 155 0.90 -9.07 7.56
N TYR A 156 0.70 -9.64 8.74
CA TYR A 156 1.78 -9.82 9.72
C TYR A 156 2.94 -10.63 9.13
N ARG A 157 2.67 -11.84 8.62
CA ARG A 157 3.71 -12.74 8.10
C ARG A 157 4.46 -12.19 6.89
N GLY A 158 3.76 -11.46 6.02
CA GLY A 158 4.33 -10.93 4.78
C GLY A 158 5.11 -9.63 4.96
N LEU A 159 4.68 -8.77 5.88
CA LEU A 159 5.14 -7.38 5.94
C LEU A 159 5.63 -6.92 7.31
N TYR A 160 5.21 -7.57 8.40
CA TYR A 160 5.51 -7.13 9.78
C TYR A 160 6.12 -8.26 10.64
N TYR A 161 6.67 -9.30 10.01
CA TYR A 161 7.22 -10.48 10.70
C TYR A 161 8.41 -10.17 11.62
N PHE A 162 9.00 -8.98 11.48
CA PHE A 162 10.10 -8.49 12.30
C PHE A 162 9.62 -7.76 13.57
N THR A 163 8.34 -7.40 13.66
CA THR A 163 7.71 -6.84 14.85
C THR A 163 7.30 -7.97 15.79
N GLU A 164 7.35 -7.75 17.10
CA GLU A 164 6.81 -8.72 18.06
C GLU A 164 5.30 -8.93 17.80
N GLU A 165 4.87 -10.19 17.71
CA GLU A 165 3.49 -10.53 17.35
C GLU A 165 2.47 -9.91 18.30
N SER A 166 2.76 -9.92 19.61
CA SER A 166 1.92 -9.31 20.65
C SER A 166 1.73 -7.80 20.42
N CYS A 167 2.80 -7.09 20.06
CA CYS A 167 2.79 -5.67 19.74
C CYS A 167 1.96 -5.41 18.48
N PHE A 168 2.20 -6.16 17.41
CA PHE A 168 1.42 -6.04 16.17
C PHE A 168 -0.09 -6.19 16.43
N TRP A 169 -0.50 -7.21 17.19
CA TRP A 169 -1.91 -7.42 17.50
C TRP A 169 -2.50 -6.33 18.40
N ALA A 170 -1.73 -5.81 19.35
CA ALA A 170 -2.15 -4.68 20.19
C ALA A 170 -2.38 -3.41 19.35
N GLU A 171 -1.46 -3.11 18.42
CA GLU A 171 -1.58 -1.97 17.51
C GLU A 171 -2.81 -2.07 16.59
N ILE A 172 -3.04 -3.25 16.01
CA ILE A 172 -4.24 -3.56 15.22
C ILE A 172 -5.49 -3.40 16.09
N GLY A 173 -5.49 -3.92 17.31
CA GLY A 173 -6.59 -3.82 18.26
C GLY A 173 -6.99 -2.37 18.55
N ALA A 174 -6.02 -1.51 18.85
CA ALA A 174 -6.25 -0.09 19.10
C ALA A 174 -6.85 0.64 17.88
N LEU A 175 -6.41 0.29 16.66
CA LEU A 175 -6.98 0.87 15.43
C LEU A 175 -8.39 0.36 15.17
N ARG A 176 -8.68 -0.91 15.46
CA ARG A 176 -10.03 -1.47 15.36
C ARG A 176 -10.99 -0.81 16.34
N GLU A 177 -10.55 -0.58 17.57
CA GLU A 177 -11.32 0.17 18.57
C GLU A 177 -11.64 1.59 18.08
N ALA A 178 -10.63 2.32 17.58
CA ALA A 178 -10.83 3.65 17.01
C ALA A 178 -11.79 3.65 15.80
N LYS A 179 -11.82 2.56 15.04
CA LYS A 179 -12.76 2.31 13.93
C LYS A 179 -14.12 1.78 14.37
N LYS A 180 -14.34 1.55 15.67
CA LYS A 180 -15.56 0.95 16.25
C LYS A 180 -15.86 -0.44 15.67
N LEU A 181 -14.83 -1.22 15.39
CA LEU A 181 -14.93 -2.60 14.92
C LEU A 181 -14.90 -3.58 16.09
N ALA A 182 -15.52 -4.74 15.91
CA ALA A 182 -15.44 -5.81 16.90
C ALA A 182 -13.97 -6.23 17.15
N PRO A 183 -13.61 -6.55 18.40
CA PRO A 183 -12.31 -7.14 18.72
C PRO A 183 -12.05 -8.41 17.92
N LEU A 184 -10.78 -8.71 17.67
CA LEU A 184 -10.39 -9.98 17.06
C LEU A 184 -10.36 -11.06 18.13
N GLU A 185 -11.00 -12.19 17.84
CA GLU A 185 -10.78 -13.41 18.62
C GLU A 185 -9.45 -14.03 18.20
N LEU A 186 -8.38 -13.65 18.90
CA LEU A 186 -7.07 -14.23 18.71
C LEU A 186 -7.05 -15.60 19.41
N PRO A 187 -6.61 -16.68 18.74
CA PRO A 187 -6.28 -17.91 19.44
C PRO A 187 -5.17 -17.59 20.44
N ASN A 188 -5.25 -18.15 21.65
CA ASN A 188 -4.27 -17.93 22.72
C ASN A 188 -2.84 -17.91 22.16
N LEU A 189 -2.19 -16.74 22.27
CA LEU A 189 -0.77 -16.54 22.00
C LEU A 189 0.06 -17.28 23.05
#